data_AF-A0A8B9JGX2-F1
#
_entry.id   AF-A0A8B9JGX2-F1
#
_cell.length_a   1.000
_cell.length_b   1.000
_cell.length_c   1.000
_cell.angle_alpha   90.00
_cell.angle_beta   90.00
_cell.angle_gamma   90.00
#
_symmetry.space_group_name_H-M   'P 1'
#
loop_
_entity.id
_entity.type
_entity.pdbx_description
1 polymer ?
#
loop_
_entity_poly.entity_id
_entity_poly.type
_entity_poly.pdbx_seq_one_letter_code
_entity_poly.pdbx_strand_id
1 'polypeptide(L)' 'MSRLALILFVLLMVLSAGNAEDTEAQYWTCGYRGLCRRFCFAQEYIVGHHGCPRRYRCCAVRF' A
#
# COMPACT_ATOMS: atom_id res chain seq x y z
N MET A 1 11.53 28.41 26.79
CA MET A 1 10.69 27.54 25.92
C MET A 1 9.32 27.42 26.59
N SER A 2 8.28 28.03 26.03
CA SER A 2 6.95 27.99 26.67
C SER A 2 6.39 26.56 26.63
N ARG A 3 5.74 26.09 27.70
CA ARG A 3 5.10 24.75 27.75
C ARG A 3 4.18 24.50 26.56
N LEU A 4 3.52 25.55 26.07
CA LEU A 4 2.67 25.52 24.88
C LEU A 4 3.43 25.12 23.62
N ALA A 5 4.65 25.63 23.44
CA ALA A 5 5.49 25.30 22.29
C ALA A 5 5.92 23.83 22.29
N LEU A 6 6.23 23.27 23.48
CA LEU A 6 6.55 21.85 23.62
C LEU A 6 5.34 20.96 23.32
N ILE A 7 4.15 21.35 23.81
CA ILE A 7 2.90 20.60 23.55
C ILE A 7 2.59 20.61 22.04
N LEU A 8 2.68 21.77 21.39
CA LEU A 8 2.50 21.90 19.94
C LEU A 8 3.50 21.03 19.17
N PHE A 9 4.76 21.01 19.58
CA PHE A 9 5.79 20.21 18.93
C PHE A 9 5.53 18.70 19.06
N VAL A 10 5.11 18.24 20.25
CA VAL A 10 4.74 16.84 20.48
C VAL A 10 3.51 16.44 19.66
N LEU A 11 2.49 17.32 19.59
CA LEU A 11 1.31 17.10 18.74
C LEU A 11 1.67 16.98 17.26
N LEU A 12 2.57 17.83 16.76
CA LEU A 12 3.08 17.77 15.39
C LEU A 12 3.86 16.48 15.11
N MET A 13 4.66 16.01 16.08
CA MET A 13 5.39 14.74 15.95
C MET A 13 4.45 13.53 15.93
N VAL A 14 3.40 13.52 16.75
CA VAL A 14 2.39 12.45 16.73
C VAL A 14 1.59 12.47 15.42
N LEU A 15 1.22 13.65 14.91
CA LEU A 15 0.54 13.77 13.61
C LEU A 15 1.40 13.27 12.44
N SER A 16 2.71 13.52 12.47
CA SER A 16 3.61 13.08 11.39
C SER A 16 3.91 11.58 11.47
N ALA A 17 3.95 10.97 12.66
CA ALA A 17 4.16 9.54 12.83
C ALA A 17 2.98 8.67 12.33
N GLY A 18 1.76 9.22 12.27
CA GLY A 18 0.55 8.50 11.84
C GLY A 18 0.33 8.40 10.33
N ASN A 19 1.26 8.89 9.50
CA ASN A 19 1.15 8.84 8.02
C ASN A 19 2.16 7.88 7.38
N ALA A 20 2.67 6.91 8.16
CA ALA A 20 3.59 5.87 7.68
C ALA A 20 2.94 4.48 7.63
N GLU A 21 1.62 4.40 7.56
CA GLU A 21 0.95 3.20 7.06
C GLU A 21 0.82 3.36 5.54
N ASP A 22 1.50 2.46 4.81
CA ASP A 22 1.35 2.21 3.37
C ASP A 22 2.13 3.10 2.36
N THR A 23 3.29 3.66 2.73
CA THR A 23 4.22 4.27 1.75
C THR A 23 5.20 3.29 1.10
N GLU A 24 4.87 2.00 1.09
CA GLU A 24 5.39 1.05 0.11
C GLU A 24 4.23 0.22 -0.45
N ALA A 25 3.34 0.88 -1.18
CA ALA A 25 2.71 0.19 -2.30
C ALA A 25 3.82 -0.13 -3.33
N GLN A 26 4.68 -1.10 -3.02
CA GLN A 26 5.52 -1.75 -4.01
C GLN A 26 4.53 -2.40 -4.98
N TYR A 27 4.23 -1.72 -6.07
CA TYR A 27 3.35 -2.24 -7.11
C TYR A 27 4.15 -3.28 -7.89
N TRP A 28 4.22 -4.51 -7.36
CA TRP A 28 4.78 -5.63 -8.12
C TRP A 28 3.85 -5.90 -9.31
N THR A 29 4.44 -5.91 -10.51
CA THR A 29 3.73 -6.30 -11.72
C THR A 29 3.87 -7.81 -11.92
N CYS A 30 2.86 -8.42 -12.51
CA CYS A 30 2.92 -9.80 -12.96
C CYS A 30 2.80 -9.84 -14.49
N GLY A 31 3.35 -10.89 -15.13
CA GLY A 31 3.49 -11.01 -16.58
C GLY A 31 2.19 -10.97 -17.42
N TYR A 32 1.02 -10.86 -16.79
CA TYR A 32 -0.31 -10.79 -17.43
C TYR A 32 -0.82 -9.35 -17.61
N ARG A 33 0.11 -8.37 -17.74
CA ARG A 33 -0.22 -6.92 -17.66
C ARG A 33 -1.03 -6.59 -16.41
N GLY A 34 -0.76 -7.33 -15.34
CA GLY A 34 -1.51 -7.29 -14.09
C GLY A 34 -0.66 -6.77 -12.95
N LEU A 35 -1.32 -6.52 -11.82
CA LEU A 35 -0.71 -6.05 -10.59
C LEU A 35 -0.89 -7.08 -9.48
N CYS A 36 0.13 -7.23 -8.66
CA CYS A 36 0.08 -8.06 -7.47
C CYS A 36 -0.70 -7.37 -6.37
N ARG A 37 -1.85 -7.94 -5.99
CA ARG A 37 -2.68 -7.46 -4.88
C ARG A 37 -3.13 -8.61 -3.99
N ARG A 38 -3.50 -8.31 -2.75
CA ARG A 38 -4.16 -9.29 -1.87
C ARG A 38 -5.57 -9.61 -2.36
N PHE A 39 -6.27 -8.58 -2.84
CA PHE A 39 -7.63 -8.62 -3.37
C PHE A 39 -7.65 -7.94 -4.75
N CYS A 40 -8.29 -8.59 -5.72
CA CYS A 40 -8.47 -8.03 -7.05
C CYS A 40 -9.74 -7.19 -7.09
N PHE A 41 -9.79 -6.17 -7.96
CA PHE A 41 -11.02 -5.44 -8.22
C PHE A 41 -12.02 -6.31 -8.98
N ALA A 42 -13.30 -5.98 -8.91
CA ALA A 42 -14.36 -6.75 -9.58
C ALA A 42 -14.19 -6.86 -11.11
N GLN A 43 -13.52 -5.87 -11.72
CA GLN A 43 -13.21 -5.84 -13.16
C GLN A 43 -11.95 -6.64 -13.55
N GLU A 44 -11.19 -7.15 -12.57
CA GLU A 44 -9.97 -7.91 -12.77
C GLU A 44 -10.25 -9.40 -12.57
N TYR A 45 -9.58 -10.27 -13.33
CA TYR A 45 -9.57 -11.70 -13.07
C TYR A 45 -8.31 -12.11 -12.30
N ILE A 46 -8.47 -13.12 -11.45
CA ILE A 46 -7.38 -13.67 -10.65
C ILE A 46 -6.60 -14.67 -11.51
N VAL A 47 -5.33 -14.39 -11.78
CA VAL A 47 -4.46 -15.33 -12.51
C VAL A 47 -3.85 -16.36 -11.57
N GLY A 48 -3.46 -15.94 -10.35
CA GLY A 48 -2.78 -16.79 -9.37
C GLY A 48 -1.56 -16.11 -8.76
N HIS A 49 -0.54 -16.85 -8.35
CA HIS A 49 0.63 -16.28 -7.66
C HIS A 49 1.65 -15.62 -8.61
N HIS A 50 1.84 -16.12 -9.84
CA HIS A 50 2.61 -15.53 -10.96
C HIS A 50 3.69 -14.45 -10.64
N GLY A 51 4.64 -14.77 -9.73
CA GLY A 51 5.75 -13.87 -9.38
C GLY A 51 5.44 -12.82 -8.31
N CYS A 52 4.21 -12.79 -7.79
CA CYS A 52 3.82 -11.94 -6.68
C CYS A 52 4.39 -12.44 -5.34
N PRO A 53 4.61 -11.54 -4.36
CA PRO A 53 5.02 -11.92 -3.02
C PRO A 53 4.00 -12.82 -2.32
N ARG A 54 4.42 -13.56 -1.30
CA ARG A 54 3.52 -14.40 -0.47
C ARG A 54 2.28 -13.61 -0.02
N ARG A 55 1.11 -14.24 -0.11
CA ARG A 55 -0.23 -13.66 0.18
C ARG A 55 -0.75 -12.66 -0.87
N TYR A 56 0.00 -12.37 -1.93
CA TYR A 56 -0.47 -11.59 -3.08
C TYR A 56 -0.80 -12.53 -4.25
N ARG A 57 -1.70 -12.03 -5.10
CA ARG A 57 -2.18 -12.66 -6.32
C ARG A 57 -2.06 -11.66 -7.46
N CYS A 58 -1.77 -12.16 -8.64
CA CYS A 58 -1.77 -11.42 -9.88
C CYS A 58 -3.21 -11.14 -10.31
N CYS A 59 -3.59 -9.87 -10.31
CA CYS A 59 -4.87 -9.36 -10.77
C CYS A 59 -4.67 -8.74 -12.15
N ALA A 60 -5.34 -9.28 -13.17
CA ALA A 60 -5.20 -8.84 -14.55
C ALA A 60 -6.53 -8.33 -15.09
N VAL A 61 -6.47 -7.33 -15.97
CA VAL A 61 -7.62 -6.81 -16.72
C VAL A 61 -7.76 -7.57 -18.03
N ARG A 62 -9.00 -7.80 -18.47
CA ARG A 62 -9.30 -8.25 -19.84
C ARG A 62 -9.52 -7.00 -20.69
N PHE A 63 -8.75 -6.87 -21.76
CA PHE A 63 -8.96 -5.87 -22.81
C PHE A 63 -9.54 -6.55 -24.04
#